data_AF-A0A7L9BPG9-F1
#
_entry.id   AF-A0A7L9BPG9-F1
#
_cell.length_a   1.000
_cell.length_b   1.000
_cell.length_c   1.000
_cell.angle_alpha   90.00
_cell.angle_beta   90.00
_cell.angle_gamma   90.00
#
_symmetry.space_group_name_H-M   'P 1'
#
loop_
_entity.id
_entity.type
_entity.pdbx_description
1 polymer ?
#
loop_
_entity_poly.entity_id
_entity_poly.type
_entity_poly.pdbx_seq_one_letter_code
_entity_poly.pdbx_strand_id
1 'polypeptide(L)' 'MTIRPSPKPGPVPSPLPKGLVCPKCGCQHFEVLSTRGAPSGAVRRRRQCRHCGRRVTTVERPVG' A
#
# COMPACT_ATOMS: atom_id res chain seq x y z
N MET A 1 8.12 32.66 -0.22
CA MET A 1 6.79 32.17 0.18
C MET A 1 6.75 30.65 -0.01
N THR A 2 7.26 29.89 0.94
CA THR A 2 7.29 28.42 0.82
C THR A 2 5.96 27.88 1.32
N ILE A 3 5.06 27.55 0.39
CA ILE A 3 3.76 26.96 0.74
C ILE A 3 4.03 25.58 1.34
N ARG A 4 3.92 25.46 2.67
CA ARG A 4 3.93 24.17 3.36
C ARG A 4 2.66 23.42 2.95
N PRO A 5 2.74 22.25 2.30
CA PRO A 5 1.53 21.48 2.01
C PRO A 5 0.89 21.06 3.34
N SER A 6 -0.39 21.38 3.51
CA SER A 6 -1.18 20.97 4.68
C SER A 6 -1.21 19.45 4.81
N PRO A 7 -1.01 18.88 6.01
CA PRO A 7 -1.19 17.45 6.22
C PRO A 7 -2.67 17.11 6.03
N LYS A 8 -2.98 16.24 5.07
CA LYS A 8 -4.34 15.71 4.91
C LYS A 8 -4.65 14.86 6.15
N PRO A 9 -5.82 15.02 6.79
CA PRO A 9 -6.21 14.17 7.90
C PRO A 9 -6.22 12.71 7.43
N GLY A 10 -5.47 11.87 8.13
CA GLY A 10 -5.38 10.45 7.85
C GLY A 10 -6.70 9.74 8.14
N PRO A 11 -6.96 8.58 7.51
CA PRO A 11 -8.15 7.79 7.80
C PRO A 11 -8.18 7.37 9.27
N VAL A 12 -9.33 7.55 9.93
CA VAL A 12 -9.58 7.14 11.31
C VAL A 12 -9.38 5.62 11.49
N PRO A 13 -8.73 5.17 12.58
CA PRO A 13 -8.48 3.76 12.80
C PRO A 13 -9.78 3.02 13.13
N SER A 14 -10.16 2.08 12.28
CA SER A 14 -11.11 1.02 12.66
C SER A 14 -10.38 0.00 13.53
N PRO A 15 -11.02 -0.58 14.57
CA PRO A 15 -10.35 -1.47 15.54
C PRO A 15 -9.79 -2.78 14.94
N LEU A 16 -10.13 -3.11 13.69
CA LEU A 16 -9.46 -4.15 12.92
C LEU A 16 -9.00 -3.58 11.56
N PRO A 17 -7.70 -3.66 11.22
CA PRO A 17 -7.21 -3.22 9.91
C PRO A 17 -7.73 -4.17 8.83
N LYS A 18 -8.80 -3.76 8.12
CA LYS A 18 -9.28 -4.45 6.93
C LYS A 18 -8.39 -4.09 5.74
N GLY A 19 -7.28 -4.82 5.57
CA GLY A 19 -6.43 -4.74 4.39
C GLY A 19 -5.05 -4.11 4.61
N LEU A 20 -4.40 -3.75 3.50
CA LEU A 20 -3.00 -3.27 3.50
C LEU A 20 -2.93 -1.80 3.92
N VAL A 21 -2.25 -1.52 5.03
CA VAL A 21 -1.95 -0.17 5.53
C VAL A 21 -0.49 0.20 5.30
N CYS A 22 -0.21 1.47 5.00
CA CYS A 22 1.17 1.94 4.83
C CYS A 22 1.86 2.03 6.19
N PRO A 23 2.98 1.33 6.42
CA PRO A 23 3.66 1.35 7.72
C PRO A 23 4.31 2.70 8.03
N LYS A 24 4.49 3.57 7.03
CA LYS A 24 5.13 4.88 7.22
C LYS A 24 4.15 5.98 7.61
N CYS A 25 2.93 5.96 7.09
CA CYS A 25 1.98 7.06 7.27
C CYS A 25 0.53 6.62 7.55
N GLY A 26 0.26 5.31 7.69
CA GLY A 26 -1.08 4.78 7.93
C GLY A 26 -2.05 4.87 6.75
N CYS A 27 -1.65 5.49 5.63
CA CYS A 27 -2.50 5.59 4.44
C CYS A 27 -2.79 4.21 3.83
N GLN A 28 -4.05 4.01 3.41
CA GLN A 28 -4.52 2.78 2.77
C GLN A 28 -4.58 2.89 1.24
N HIS A 29 -4.20 4.03 0.67
CA HIS A 29 -4.20 4.26 -0.77
C HIS A 29 -2.83 3.97 -1.38
N PHE A 30 -2.80 2.94 -2.22
CA PHE A 30 -1.63 2.51 -2.96
C PHE A 30 -1.89 2.49 -4.45
N GLU A 31 -0.91 2.91 -5.22
CA GLU A 31 -0.82 2.69 -6.66
C GLU A 31 -0.11 1.36 -6.94
N VAL A 32 -0.59 0.58 -7.91
CA VAL A 32 0.08 -0.65 -8.32
C VAL A 32 1.14 -0.31 -9.37
N LEU A 33 2.41 -0.57 -9.05
CA LEU A 33 3.54 -0.31 -9.93
C LEU A 33 3.82 -1.47 -10.88
N SER A 34 3.74 -2.71 -10.38
CA SER A 34 3.88 -3.90 -11.22
C SER A 34 3.20 -5.12 -10.60
N THR A 35 2.65 -5.95 -11.46
CA THR A 35 2.10 -7.26 -11.12
C THR A 35 2.87 -8.30 -11.92
N ARG A 36 3.44 -9.30 -11.24
CA ARG A 36 4.14 -10.41 -11.88
C ARG A 36 3.65 -11.74 -11.31
N GLY A 37 3.33 -12.68 -12.19
CA GLY A 37 3.12 -14.08 -11.81
C GLY A 37 4.45 -14.77 -11.55
N ALA A 38 4.46 -15.71 -10.61
CA ALA A 38 5.54 -16.65 -10.39
C ALA A 38 5.17 -18.02 -11.00
N PRO A 39 6.15 -18.83 -11.43
CA PRO A 39 5.89 -20.18 -11.95
C PRO A 39 5.13 -21.07 -10.96
N SER A 40 5.29 -20.81 -9.66
CA SER A 40 4.60 -21.49 -8.56
C SER A 40 3.12 -21.09 -8.40
N GLY A 41 2.53 -20.36 -9.35
CA GLY A 41 1.17 -19.82 -9.27
C GLY A 41 0.98 -18.63 -8.32
N ALA A 42 2.04 -18.18 -7.63
CA ALA A 42 1.96 -17.02 -6.74
C ALA A 42 1.94 -15.70 -7.54
N VAL A 43 1.18 -14.70 -7.08
CA VAL A 43 1.12 -13.37 -7.69
C VAL A 43 1.88 -12.39 -6.81
N ARG A 44 2.92 -11.76 -7.37
CA ARG A 44 3.67 -10.69 -6.69
C ARG A 44 3.22 -9.33 -7.22
N ARG A 45 2.72 -8.46 -6.33
CA ARG A 45 2.36 -7.07 -6.67
C ARG A 45 3.23 -6.08 -5.92
N ARG A 46 3.92 -5.21 -6.65
CA ARG A 46 4.62 -4.04 -6.09
C ARG A 46 3.68 -2.85 -6.12
N ARG A 47 3.50 -2.20 -4.97
CA ARG A 47 2.59 -1.07 -4.78
C ARG A 47 3.33 0.12 -4.17
N GLN A 48 2.89 1.34 -4.43
CA GLN A 48 3.44 2.58 -3.89
C GLN A 48 2.37 3.39 -3.16
N CYS A 49 2.64 3.78 -1.91
CA CYS A 49 1.74 4.65 -1.16
C CYS A 49 1.66 6.02 -1.85
N ARG A 50 0.44 6.44 -2.20
CA ARG A 50 0.21 7.73 -2.87
C ARG A 50 0.48 8.93 -1.97
N HIS A 51 0.48 8.74 -0.66
CA HIS A 51 0.71 9.82 0.29
C HIS A 51 2.21 10.07 0.56
N CYS A 52 2.99 9.01 0.80
CA CYS A 52 4.38 9.15 1.26
C CYS A 52 5.42 8.54 0.31
N GLY A 53 4.98 7.96 -0.81
CA GLY A 53 5.84 7.32 -1.81
C GLY A 53 6.44 5.97 -1.39
N ARG A 54 6.13 5.46 -0.18
CA ARG A 54 6.67 4.18 0.33
C ARG A 54 6.22 3.02 -0.55
N ARG A 55 7.17 2.17 -0.97
CA ARG A 55 6.89 0.98 -1.76
C ARG A 55 6.69 -0.25 -0.86
N VAL A 56 5.69 -1.05 -1.18
CA VAL A 56 5.34 -2.31 -0.50
C VAL A 56 5.16 -3.41 -1.54
N THR A 57 5.54 -4.64 -1.22
CA THR A 57 5.36 -5.79 -2.11
C THR A 57 4.47 -6.81 -1.42
N THR A 58 3.36 -7.17 -2.07
CA THR A 58 2.45 -8.21 -1.59
C THR A 58 2.63 -9.46 -2.44
N VAL A 59 2.61 -10.63 -1.80
CA VAL A 59 2.60 -11.93 -2.48
C VAL A 59 1.30 -12.63 -2.14
N GLU A 60 0.48 -12.86 -3.15
CA GLU A 60 -0.73 -13.67 -3.05
C GLU A 60 -0.33 -15.11 -3.44
N ARG A 61 -0.64 -16.07 -2.57
CA ARG A 61 -0.38 -17.49 -2.84
C ARG A 61 -1.73 -18.17 -3.13
N PRO A 62 -1.81 -19.03 -4.15
CA PRO A 62 -2.99 -19.86 -4.33
C PRO A 62 -3.16 -20.72 -3.07
N VAL A 63 -4.38 -20.77 -2.55
CA VAL A 63 -4.76 -21.74 -1.53
C VAL A 63 -5.01 -23.05 -2.29
N GLY A 64 -4.18 -24.06 -2.04
CA GLY A 64 -4.34 -25.40 -2.59
C GLY A 64 -5.44 -26.17 -1.89
#